data_AF-A0A350C2U9-F1
#
_entry.id   AF-A0A350C2U9-F1
#
_cell.length_a   1.000
_cell.length_b   1.000
_cell.length_c   1.000
_cell.angle_alpha   90.00
_cell.angle_beta   90.00
_cell.angle_gamma   90.00
#
_symmetry.space_group_name_H-M   'P 1'
#
loop_
_entity.id
_entity.type
_entity.pdbx_description
1 polymer ?
#
loop_
_entity_poly.entity_id
_entity_poly.type
_entity_poly.pdbx_seq_one_letter_code
_entity_poly.pdbx_strand_id
1 'polypeptide(L)' 'VAIEKERYLDKVTLKDSKIKQELNGMVLGLMTVEEMNKYLAIESEYKRRINTMIRERIVSTF' A
#
# COMPACT_ATOMS: atom_id res chain seq x y z
N VAL A 1 -12.59 20.33 -2.86
CA VAL A 1 -11.59 19.99 -3.90
C VAL A 1 -10.53 18.98 -3.44
N ALA A 2 -9.56 19.33 -2.57
CA ALA A 2 -8.49 18.39 -2.17
C ALA A 2 -9.01 17.12 -1.44
N ILE A 3 -9.92 17.30 -0.48
CA ILE A 3 -10.51 16.18 0.30
C ILE A 3 -11.35 15.24 -0.59
N GLU A 4 -12.06 15.76 -1.59
CA GLU A 4 -12.85 14.95 -2.52
C GLU A 4 -11.97 14.14 -3.47
N LYS A 5 -10.85 14.72 -3.91
CA LYS A 5 -9.85 14.05 -4.74
C LYS A 5 -9.21 12.89 -3.98
N GLU A 6 -8.79 13.11 -2.73
CA GLU A 6 -8.27 12.02 -1.88
C GLU A 6 -9.30 10.91 -1.69
N ARG A 7 -10.56 11.25 -1.38
CA ARG A 7 -11.64 10.25 -1.24
C ARG A 7 -11.89 9.47 -2.52
N TYR A 8 -11.79 10.13 -3.67
CA TYR A 8 -11.91 9.48 -4.97
C TYR A 8 -10.75 8.52 -5.21
N LEU A 9 -9.51 8.98 -5.01
CA LEU A 9 -8.29 8.15 -5.13
C LEU A 9 -8.35 6.93 -4.20
N ASP A 10 -8.77 7.11 -2.95
CA ASP A 10 -8.98 6.00 -2.00
C ASP A 10 -10.00 4.99 -2.51
N LYS A 11 -11.10 5.47 -3.10
CA LYS A 11 -12.16 4.61 -3.65
C LYS A 11 -11.67 3.79 -4.85
N VAL A 12 -10.90 4.38 -5.75
CA VAL A 12 -10.48 3.71 -6.99
C VAL A 12 -9.20 2.89 -6.85
N THR A 13 -8.45 3.03 -5.75
CA THR A 13 -7.17 2.30 -5.54
C THR A 13 -7.20 1.36 -4.33
N LEU A 14 -7.56 1.86 -3.15
CA LEU A 14 -7.43 1.10 -1.89
C LEU A 14 -8.69 0.31 -1.53
N LYS A 15 -9.86 0.73 -2.00
CA LYS A 15 -11.12 -0.02 -1.84
C LYS A 15 -11.29 -1.12 -2.88
N ASP A 16 -10.55 -1.06 -3.99
CA ASP A 16 -10.45 -2.18 -4.93
C ASP A 16 -9.47 -3.22 -4.37
N SER A 17 -9.99 -4.40 -4.01
CA SER A 17 -9.18 -5.45 -3.38
C SER A 17 -8.12 -6.01 -4.31
N LYS A 18 -8.35 -6.02 -5.63
CA LYS A 18 -7.40 -6.53 -6.62
C LYS A 18 -6.24 -5.56 -6.77
N ILE A 19 -6.53 -4.27 -6.98
CA ILE A 19 -5.50 -3.23 -7.10
C ILE A 19 -4.67 -3.18 -5.81
N LYS A 20 -5.32 -3.23 -4.65
CA LYS A 20 -4.63 -3.26 -3.36
C LYS A 20 -3.71 -4.48 -3.23
N GLN A 21 -4.13 -5.67 -3.64
CA GLN A 21 -3.29 -6.87 -3.59
C GLN A 21 -2.08 -6.75 -4.52
N GLU A 22 -2.27 -6.29 -5.75
CA GLU A 22 -1.18 -6.05 -6.71
C GLU A 22 -0.16 -5.04 -6.18
N LEU A 23 -0.62 -3.91 -5.63
CA LEU A 23 0.26 -2.88 -5.06
C LEU A 23 1.07 -3.39 -3.85
N ASN A 24 0.43 -4.15 -2.95
CA ASN A 24 1.16 -4.79 -1.85
C ASN A 24 2.14 -5.85 -2.37
N GLY A 25 1.73 -6.66 -3.35
CA GLY A 25 2.57 -7.68 -3.97
C GLY A 25 3.82 -7.09 -4.63
N MET A 26 3.70 -5.95 -5.31
CA MET A 26 4.85 -5.24 -5.87
C MET A 26 5.83 -4.78 -4.79
N VAL A 27 5.34 -4.20 -3.68
CA VAL A 27 6.22 -3.78 -2.57
C VAL A 27 6.93 -4.98 -1.95
N LEU A 28 6.22 -6.08 -1.72
CA LEU A 28 6.80 -7.31 -1.17
C LEU A 28 7.79 -7.97 -2.14
N GLY A 29 7.53 -7.91 -3.45
CA GLY A 29 8.40 -8.46 -4.49
C GLY A 29 9.72 -7.70 -4.64
N LEU A 30 9.82 -6.48 -4.13
CA LEU A 30 11.05 -5.69 -4.10
C LEU A 30 11.91 -5.96 -2.86
N MET A 31 11.40 -6.71 -1.89
CA MET A 31 12.13 -7.02 -0.67
C MET A 31 13.20 -8.07 -0.92
N THR A 32 14.34 -7.91 -0.26
CA THR A 32 15.31 -8.98 -0.07
C THR A 32 14.74 -10.09 0.82
N VAL A 33 15.39 -11.26 0.81
CA VAL A 33 15.01 -12.38 1.68
C VAL A 33 15.07 -11.98 3.17
N GLU A 34 16.05 -11.19 3.58
CA GLU A 34 16.18 -10.73 4.96
C GLU A 34 15.03 -9.80 5.36
N GLU A 35 14.66 -8.85 4.49
CA GLU A 35 13.54 -7.94 4.72
C GLU A 35 12.20 -8.69 4.74
N MET A 36 12.03 -9.67 3.87
CA MET A 36 10.83 -10.53 3.87
C MET A 36 10.72 -11.32 5.18
N ASN A 37 11.82 -11.85 5.71
CA ASN A 37 11.79 -12.52 7.02
C ASN A 37 11.38 -11.57 8.15
N LYS A 38 11.85 -10.31 8.13
CA LYS A 38 11.41 -9.28 9.09
C LYS A 38 9.93 -8.92 8.91
N TYR A 39 9.47 -8.83 7.66
CA TYR A 39 8.06 -8.62 7.34
C TYR A 39 7.19 -9.74 7.93
N LEU A 40 7.54 -11.00 7.69
CA LEU A 40 6.78 -12.16 8.17
C LEU A 40 6.73 -12.26 9.69
N ALA A 41 7.76 -11.79 10.41
CA ALA A 41 7.80 -11.81 11.87
C ALA A 41 6.73 -10.91 12.53
N ILE A 42 6.37 -9.79 11.89
CA ILE A 42 5.35 -8.85 12.38
C ILE A 42 4.46 -8.35 11.23
N GLU A 43 3.90 -9.31 10.48
CA GLU A 43 3.21 -9.09 9.19
C GLU A 43 2.11 -8.04 9.28
N SER A 44 1.23 -8.13 10.28
CA SER A 44 0.06 -7.26 10.41
C SER A 44 0.44 -5.78 10.52
N GLU A 45 1.51 -5.48 11.25
CA GLU A 45 2.01 -4.12 11.43
C GLU A 45 2.64 -3.58 10.15
N TYR A 46 3.55 -4.35 9.53
CA TYR A 46 4.18 -3.92 8.28
C TYR A 46 3.17 -3.78 7.15
N LYS A 47 2.24 -4.72 7.02
CA LYS A 47 1.16 -4.64 6.04
C LYS A 47 0.35 -3.36 6.21
N ARG A 48 0.05 -2.94 7.44
CA ARG A 48 -0.61 -1.65 7.69
C ARG A 48 0.25 -0.48 7.22
N ARG A 49 1.53 -0.46 7.58
CA ARG A 49 2.48 0.60 7.18
C ARG A 49 2.65 0.68 5.66
N ILE A 50 2.78 -0.45 4.98
CA ILE A 50 2.89 -0.53 3.51
C ILE A 50 1.65 0.07 2.85
N ASN A 51 0.45 -0.30 3.32
CA ASN A 51 -0.79 0.27 2.78
C ASN A 51 -0.87 1.80 2.98
N THR A 52 -0.42 2.31 4.12
CA THR A 52 -0.33 3.76 4.36
C THR A 52 0.65 4.43 3.39
N MET A 53 1.85 3.88 3.22
CA MET A 53 2.85 4.44 2.29
C MET A 53 2.35 4.43 0.84
N ILE A 54 1.71 3.35 0.41
CA ILE A 54 1.10 3.25 -0.93
C ILE A 54 0.04 4.35 -1.11
N ARG A 55 -0.83 4.55 -0.12
CA ARG A 55 -1.84 5.62 -0.15
C ARG A 55 -1.19 6.99 -0.32
N GLU A 56 -0.24 7.31 0.55
CA GLU A 56 0.46 8.60 0.54
C GLU A 56 1.18 8.84 -0.78
N ARG A 57 1.77 7.78 -1.36
CA ARG A 57 2.41 7.87 -2.68
C ARG A 57 1.42 8.16 -3.79
N ILE A 58 0.27 7.51 -3.80
CA ILE A 58 -0.79 7.74 -4.81
C ILE A 58 -1.30 9.17 -4.68
N VAL A 59 -1.65 9.61 -3.46
CA VAL A 59 -2.18 10.96 -3.20
C VAL A 59 -1.17 12.05 -3.56
N SER A 60 0.12 11.85 -3.26
CA SER A 60 1.16 12.83 -3.61
C SER A 60 1.49 12.91 -5.10
N THR A 61 1.21 11.84 -5.85
CA THR A 61 1.50 11.78 -7.29
C THR A 61 0.37 12.37 -8.12
N PHE A 62 -0.89 12.17 -7.70
CA PHE A 62 -2.07 12.55 -8.48
C PHE A 62 -2.70 13.83 -7.98
#